data_AF-X0VDI4-F1
#
_entry.id   AF-X0VDI4-F1
#
_cell.length_a   1.000
_cell.length_b   1.000
_cell.length_c   1.000
_cell.angle_alpha   90.00
_cell.angle_beta   90.00
_cell.angle_gamma   90.00
#
_symmetry.space_group_name_H-M   'P 1'
#
loop_
_entity.id
_entity.type
_entity.pdbx_description
1 polymer ?
#
loop_
_entity_poly.entity_id
_entity_poly.type
_entity_poly.pdbx_seq_one_letter_code
_entity_poly.pdbx_strand_id
1 'polypeptide(L)'
;SVYGAVIGAMAAVLIYAWVKKLSFWQLGDVAAPGALLGQAIGRIGCILNGCCYGLPTSVPWAVIYTNPRSYAPLGVPFHPTQIYHLLWNLVAFGIIWGLRRQLKPQGSLFLSYLALYAVGDLGIRFVRVGEPFLFGMQQAQLIGIVILLVTVPWLTIRMWRARSATLVSESLSEVSPPEQNRGD
;
A
#
# COMPACT_ATOMS: atom_id res chain seq x y z
N SER A 1 -11.46 -19.00 -6.72
CA SER A 1 -11.39 -18.79 -5.26
C SER A 1 -10.32 -17.76 -4.96
N VAL A 2 -10.62 -16.74 -4.14
CA VAL A 2 -9.65 -15.70 -3.74
C VAL A 2 -8.41 -16.33 -3.09
N TYR A 3 -8.60 -17.38 -2.30
CA TYR A 3 -7.50 -18.12 -1.66
C TYR A 3 -6.52 -18.72 -2.66
N GLY A 4 -7.00 -19.25 -3.79
CA GLY A 4 -6.14 -19.81 -4.84
C GLY A 4 -5.29 -18.75 -5.53
N ALA A 5 -5.86 -17.57 -5.78
CA ALA A 5 -5.12 -16.44 -6.33
C ALA A 5 -4.04 -15.93 -5.37
N VAL A 6 -4.37 -15.85 -4.07
CA VAL A 6 -3.41 -15.44 -3.03
C VAL A 6 -2.28 -16.45 -2.87
N ILE A 7 -2.59 -17.75 -2.81
CA ILE A 7 -1.59 -18.82 -2.68
C ILE A 7 -0.72 -18.87 -3.94
N GLY A 8 -1.32 -18.79 -5.13
CA GLY A 8 -0.59 -18.80 -6.39
C GLY A 8 0.34 -17.59 -6.55
N ALA A 9 -0.14 -16.39 -6.21
CA ALA A 9 0.70 -15.19 -6.22
C ALA A 9 1.86 -15.29 -5.21
N MET A 10 1.59 -15.77 -4.00
CA MET A 10 2.61 -15.95 -2.98
C MET A 10 3.67 -16.99 -3.38
N ALA A 11 3.24 -18.13 -3.95
CA ALA A 11 4.14 -19.15 -4.46
C ALA A 11 5.02 -18.61 -5.62
N ALA A 12 4.43 -17.88 -6.56
CA ALA A 12 5.17 -17.28 -7.67
C ALA A 12 6.24 -16.28 -7.18
N VAL A 13 5.90 -15.44 -6.20
CA VAL A 13 6.84 -14.50 -5.58
C VAL A 13 7.98 -15.23 -4.87
N LEU A 14 7.68 -16.28 -4.10
CA LEU A 14 8.70 -17.08 -3.40
C LEU A 14 9.62 -17.84 -4.35
N ILE A 15 9.06 -18.46 -5.40
CA ILE A 15 9.83 -19.17 -6.42
C ILE A 15 10.74 -18.18 -7.17
N TYR A 16 10.23 -17.02 -7.57
CA TYR A 16 11.02 -15.99 -8.24
C TYR A 16 12.15 -15.46 -7.35
N ALA A 17 11.86 -15.20 -6.07
CA ALA A 17 12.87 -14.79 -5.09
C ALA A 17 13.98 -15.83 -4.94
N TRP A 18 13.61 -17.11 -4.87
CA TRP A 18 14.55 -18.22 -4.72
C TRP A 18 15.44 -18.39 -5.96
N VAL A 19 14.86 -18.35 -7.16
CA VAL A 19 15.61 -18.50 -8.43
C VAL A 19 16.57 -17.32 -8.65
N LYS A 20 16.18 -16.10 -8.29
CA LYS A 20 16.98 -14.89 -8.54
C LYS A 20 17.86 -14.46 -7.36
N LYS A 21 17.83 -15.17 -6.23
CA LYS A 21 18.58 -14.82 -4.99
C LYS A 21 18.38 -13.36 -4.56
N LEU A 22 17.18 -12.83 -4.77
CA LEU A 22 16.86 -11.43 -4.48
C LEU A 22 16.47 -11.27 -3.01
N SER A 23 16.79 -10.11 -2.43
CA SER A 23 16.34 -9.80 -1.07
C SER A 23 14.83 -9.59 -1.08
N PHE A 24 14.14 -10.09 -0.05
CA PHE A 24 12.68 -9.89 0.12
C PHE A 24 12.28 -8.41 -0.01
N TRP A 25 13.13 -7.53 0.50
CA TRP A 25 12.95 -6.08 0.45
C TRP A 25 12.99 -5.50 -0.96
N GLN A 26 13.94 -5.93 -1.79
CA GLN A 26 14.01 -5.51 -3.19
C GLN A 26 12.78 -5.98 -3.96
N LEU A 27 12.33 -7.20 -3.71
CA LEU A 27 11.16 -7.75 -4.38
C LEU A 27 9.89 -6.99 -3.97
N GLY A 28 9.75 -6.67 -2.68
CA GLY A 28 8.65 -5.86 -2.16
C GLY A 28 8.62 -4.44 -2.76
N ASP A 29 9.78 -3.78 -2.88
CA ASP A 29 9.88 -2.44 -3.46
C ASP A 29 9.46 -2.41 -4.94
N VAL A 30 9.83 -3.45 -5.71
CA VAL A 30 9.45 -3.59 -7.12
C VAL A 30 7.97 -3.96 -7.26
N ALA A 31 7.45 -4.80 -6.36
CA ALA A 31 6.06 -5.24 -6.40
C ALA A 31 5.07 -4.15 -5.96
N ALA A 32 5.46 -3.25 -5.06
CA ALA A 32 4.58 -2.25 -4.46
C ALA A 32 3.77 -1.38 -5.47
N PRO A 33 4.38 -0.77 -6.50
CA PRO A 33 3.63 -0.03 -7.52
C PRO A 33 2.66 -0.93 -8.31
N GLY A 34 3.11 -2.14 -8.67
CA GLY A 34 2.28 -3.10 -9.40
C GLY A 34 1.08 -3.57 -8.57
N ALA A 35 1.27 -3.78 -7.27
CA ALA A 35 0.21 -4.16 -6.34
C ALA A 35 -0.87 -3.06 -6.22
N LEU A 36 -0.49 -1.78 -6.19
CA LEU A 36 -1.43 -0.66 -6.16
C LEU A 36 -2.27 -0.57 -7.44
N LEU A 37 -1.65 -0.73 -8.61
CA LEU A 37 -2.37 -0.79 -9.88
C LEU A 37 -3.29 -2.01 -9.97
N GLY A 38 -2.83 -3.18 -9.56
CA GLY A 38 -3.66 -4.39 -9.50
C GLY A 38 -4.88 -4.20 -8.60
N GLN A 39 -4.71 -3.57 -7.44
CA GLN A 39 -5.81 -3.24 -6.55
C GLN A 39 -6.77 -2.23 -7.16
N ALA A 40 -6.27 -1.16 -7.80
CA ALA A 40 -7.08 -0.19 -8.52
C ALA A 40 -7.96 -0.87 -9.58
N ILE A 41 -7.37 -1.70 -10.45
CA ILE A 41 -8.11 -2.43 -11.49
C ILE A 41 -9.13 -3.39 -10.86
N GLY A 42 -8.76 -4.09 -9.79
CA GLY A 42 -9.68 -4.98 -9.07
C GLY A 42 -10.94 -4.27 -8.55
N ARG A 43 -10.83 -2.98 -8.15
CA ARG A 43 -11.98 -2.18 -7.71
C ARG A 43 -12.95 -1.86 -8.82
N ILE A 44 -12.51 -1.79 -10.08
CA ILE A 44 -13.41 -1.63 -11.23
C ILE A 44 -14.35 -2.85 -11.32
N GLY A 45 -13.83 -4.05 -11.12
CA GLY A 45 -14.64 -5.26 -11.04
C GLY A 45 -15.67 -5.21 -9.90
N CYS A 46 -15.31 -4.67 -8.74
CA CYS A 46 -16.24 -4.48 -7.63
C CYS A 46 -17.37 -3.49 -7.95
N ILE A 47 -17.08 -2.41 -8.70
CA ILE A 47 -18.08 -1.45 -9.15
C ILE A 47 -19.08 -2.14 -10.07
N LEU A 48 -18.61 -2.90 -11.05
CA LEU A 48 -19.47 -3.61 -11.99
C LEU A 48 -20.35 -4.66 -11.31
N ASN A 49 -19.82 -5.34 -10.30
CA ASN A 49 -20.54 -6.36 -9.55
C ASN A 49 -21.47 -5.79 -8.45
N GLY A 50 -21.32 -4.50 -8.12
CA GLY A 50 -22.05 -3.83 -7.04
C GLY A 50 -21.81 -4.42 -5.65
N CYS A 51 -20.63 -5.02 -5.42
CA CYS A 51 -20.26 -5.53 -4.11
C CYS A 51 -19.38 -4.52 -3.36
N CYS A 52 -19.32 -4.63 -2.02
CA CYS A 52 -18.48 -3.76 -1.17
C CYS A 52 -18.91 -2.28 -1.10
N TYR A 53 -20.21 -1.99 -1.23
CA TYR A 53 -20.76 -0.64 -1.21
C TYR A 53 -20.67 0.04 0.18
N GLY A 54 -20.80 1.36 0.18
CA GLY A 54 -20.78 2.19 1.38
C GLY A 54 -22.12 2.31 2.07
N LEU A 55 -22.17 3.12 3.13
CA LEU A 55 -23.42 3.42 3.85
C LEU A 55 -24.42 4.14 2.93
N PRO A 56 -25.75 3.96 3.16
CA PRO A 56 -26.78 4.74 2.48
C PRO A 56 -26.52 6.24 2.66
N THR A 57 -26.70 7.00 1.59
CA THR A 57 -26.32 8.43 1.58
C THR A 57 -27.12 9.22 0.56
N SER A 58 -27.16 10.54 0.71
CA SER A 58 -27.85 11.47 -0.18
C SER A 58 -26.90 12.38 -0.97
N VAL A 59 -25.59 12.09 -0.96
CA VAL A 59 -24.59 12.90 -1.69
C VAL A 59 -24.81 12.84 -3.21
N PRO A 60 -24.48 13.91 -3.96
CA PRO A 60 -24.79 13.99 -5.39
C PRO A 60 -24.01 13.01 -6.27
N TRP A 61 -22.91 12.44 -5.76
CA TRP A 61 -22.14 11.38 -6.43
C TRP A 61 -22.45 9.97 -5.89
N ALA A 62 -23.58 9.80 -5.20
CA ALA A 62 -24.02 8.48 -4.76
C ALA A 62 -24.29 7.57 -5.96
N VAL A 63 -24.02 6.28 -5.81
CA VAL A 63 -24.28 5.28 -6.85
C VAL A 63 -25.50 4.46 -6.46
N ILE A 64 -26.43 4.35 -7.40
CA ILE A 64 -27.65 3.55 -7.27
C ILE A 64 -27.52 2.36 -8.21
N TYR A 65 -27.63 1.15 -7.65
CA TYR A 65 -27.64 -0.07 -8.44
C TYR A 65 -29.07 -0.41 -8.87
N THR A 66 -29.27 -0.60 -10.17
CA THR A 66 -30.57 -0.91 -10.79
C THR A 66 -30.67 -2.35 -11.29
N ASN A 67 -29.53 -3.04 -11.45
CA ASN A 67 -29.49 -4.39 -11.96
C ASN A 67 -29.81 -5.41 -10.85
N PRO A 68 -30.83 -6.27 -11.00
CA PRO A 68 -31.20 -7.29 -10.01
C PRO A 68 -30.11 -8.31 -9.66
N ARG A 69 -29.10 -8.45 -10.52
CA ARG A 69 -27.95 -9.34 -10.28
C ARG A 69 -26.83 -8.67 -9.47
N SER A 70 -27.00 -7.40 -9.10
CA SER A 70 -26.06 -6.69 -8.23
C SER A 70 -26.12 -7.24 -6.81
N TYR A 71 -24.98 -7.24 -6.12
CA TYR A 71 -24.94 -7.55 -4.69
C TYR A 71 -25.48 -6.43 -3.80
N ALA A 72 -25.64 -5.22 -4.33
CA ALA A 72 -26.17 -4.07 -3.60
C ALA A 72 -27.72 -4.06 -3.60
N PRO A 73 -28.36 -3.57 -2.52
CA PRO A 73 -29.79 -3.30 -2.50
C PRO A 73 -30.21 -2.38 -3.64
N LEU A 74 -31.30 -2.74 -4.32
CA LEU A 74 -31.79 -2.03 -5.48
C LEU A 74 -32.43 -0.69 -5.09
N GLY A 75 -32.17 0.35 -5.89
CA GLY A 75 -32.86 1.64 -5.76
C GLY A 75 -32.43 2.49 -4.56
N VAL A 76 -31.46 2.02 -3.76
CA VAL A 76 -30.92 2.77 -2.62
C VAL A 76 -29.62 3.47 -3.03
N PRO A 77 -29.46 4.78 -2.75
CA PRO A 77 -28.22 5.50 -3.01
C PRO A 77 -27.16 5.18 -1.94
N PHE A 78 -25.98 4.75 -2.39
CA PHE A 78 -24.85 4.42 -1.52
C PHE A 78 -23.60 5.23 -1.83
N HIS A 79 -22.75 5.42 -0.82
CA HIS A 79 -21.41 5.91 -1.04
C HIS A 79 -20.62 4.93 -1.92
N PRO A 80 -20.01 5.37 -3.03
CA PRO A 80 -19.21 4.51 -3.90
C PRO A 80 -17.80 4.30 -3.31
N THR A 81 -17.72 3.57 -2.19
CA THR A 81 -16.46 3.24 -1.50
C THR A 81 -15.45 2.53 -2.41
N GLN A 82 -15.91 1.81 -3.43
CA GLN A 82 -15.09 1.18 -4.44
C GLN A 82 -14.35 2.21 -5.29
N ILE A 83 -15.03 3.31 -5.66
CA ILE A 83 -14.41 4.45 -6.37
C ILE A 83 -13.43 5.15 -5.44
N TYR A 84 -13.77 5.34 -4.16
CA TYR A 84 -12.83 5.92 -3.19
C TYR A 84 -11.56 5.08 -3.07
N HIS A 85 -11.68 3.76 -3.00
CA HIS A 85 -10.53 2.85 -3.00
C HIS A 85 -9.75 2.91 -4.31
N LEU A 86 -10.42 2.97 -5.46
CA LEU A 86 -9.78 3.11 -6.76
C LEU A 86 -8.93 4.39 -6.80
N LEU A 87 -9.53 5.54 -6.47
CA LEU A 87 -8.85 6.83 -6.47
C LEU A 87 -7.68 6.85 -5.49
N TRP A 88 -7.87 6.33 -4.28
CA TRP A 88 -6.78 6.25 -3.30
C TRP A 88 -5.62 5.38 -3.79
N ASN A 89 -5.90 4.22 -4.40
CA ASN A 89 -4.84 3.38 -4.96
C ASN A 89 -4.07 4.08 -6.08
N LEU A 90 -4.73 4.87 -6.93
CA LEU A 90 -4.06 5.66 -7.96
C LEU A 90 -3.21 6.79 -7.39
N VAL A 91 -3.71 7.49 -6.36
CA VAL A 91 -2.95 8.52 -5.64
C VAL A 91 -1.73 7.91 -4.95
N ALA A 92 -1.92 6.81 -4.21
CA ALA A 92 -0.84 6.08 -3.56
C ALA A 92 0.17 5.56 -4.58
N PHE A 93 -0.28 5.10 -5.76
CA PHE A 93 0.62 4.72 -6.85
C PHE A 93 1.46 5.90 -7.32
N GLY A 94 0.84 7.07 -7.56
CA GLY A 94 1.56 8.29 -7.94
C GLY A 94 2.62 8.69 -6.90
N ILE A 95 2.27 8.63 -5.61
CA ILE A 95 3.18 8.92 -4.50
C ILE A 95 4.35 7.93 -4.51
N ILE A 96 4.10 6.62 -4.45
CA ILE A 96 5.15 5.59 -4.43
C ILE A 96 6.01 5.66 -5.68
N TRP A 97 5.40 5.87 -6.85
CA TRP A 97 6.12 6.01 -8.11
C TRP A 97 7.03 7.23 -8.10
N GLY A 98 6.60 8.36 -7.55
CA GLY A 98 7.43 9.56 -7.40
C GLY A 98 8.57 9.38 -6.40
N LEU A 99 8.31 8.73 -5.26
CA LEU A 99 9.31 8.46 -4.23
C LEU A 99 10.31 7.34 -4.60
N ARG A 100 10.06 6.58 -5.68
CA ARG A 100 10.88 5.43 -6.07
C ARG A 100 12.36 5.73 -6.27
N ARG A 101 12.69 6.97 -6.65
CA ARG A 101 14.07 7.43 -6.85
C ARG A 101 14.69 8.07 -5.61
N GLN A 102 13.87 8.44 -4.62
CA GLN A 102 14.31 9.18 -3.43
C GLN A 102 14.57 8.24 -2.24
N LEU A 103 13.80 7.15 -2.16
CA LEU A 103 13.95 6.14 -1.11
C LEU A 103 15.06 5.15 -1.47
N LYS A 104 16.29 5.44 -0.99
CA LYS A 104 17.48 4.64 -1.25
C LYS A 104 17.60 3.33 -0.43
N PRO A 105 17.13 3.25 0.83
CA PRO A 105 17.22 1.99 1.57
C PRO A 105 16.26 0.95 0.97
N GLN A 106 16.79 -0.24 0.67
CA GLN A 106 15.97 -1.36 0.21
C GLN A 106 14.87 -1.66 1.24
N GLY A 107 13.63 -1.79 0.78
CA GLY A 107 12.44 -2.04 1.57
C GLY A 107 11.66 -0.79 1.99
N SER A 108 12.22 0.41 1.77
CA SER A 108 11.55 1.65 2.16
C SER A 108 10.32 1.95 1.30
N LEU A 109 10.33 1.58 0.02
CA LEU A 109 9.16 1.75 -0.86
C LEU A 109 8.04 0.81 -0.45
N PHE A 110 8.36 -0.44 -0.15
CA PHE A 110 7.41 -1.43 0.32
C PHE A 110 6.75 -1.01 1.65
N LEU A 111 7.54 -0.53 2.61
CA LEU A 111 7.01 -0.03 3.89
C LEU A 111 6.14 1.22 3.70
N SER A 112 6.53 2.12 2.81
CA SER A 112 5.72 3.30 2.45
C SER A 112 4.40 2.90 1.81
N TYR A 113 4.42 1.86 0.97
CA TYR A 113 3.21 1.28 0.38
C TYR A 113 2.28 0.71 1.44
N LEU A 114 2.79 -0.09 2.38
CA LEU A 114 1.99 -0.65 3.48
C LEU A 114 1.35 0.47 4.33
N ALA A 115 2.10 1.52 4.63
CA ALA A 115 1.58 2.66 5.38
C ALA A 115 0.47 3.38 4.61
N LEU A 116 0.67 3.71 3.33
CA LEU A 116 -0.34 4.35 2.48
C LEU A 116 -1.59 3.48 2.32
N TYR A 117 -1.42 2.17 2.16
CA TYR A 117 -2.52 1.23 2.09
C TYR A 117 -3.33 1.25 3.40
N ALA A 118 -2.67 1.15 4.55
CA ALA A 118 -3.32 1.16 5.85
C ALA A 118 -4.09 2.46 6.10
N VAL A 119 -3.51 3.63 5.76
CA VAL A 119 -4.18 4.94 5.90
C VAL A 119 -5.47 5.00 5.07
N GLY A 120 -5.40 4.67 3.78
CA GLY A 120 -6.58 4.75 2.91
C GLY A 120 -7.65 3.73 3.28
N ASP A 121 -7.24 2.51 3.62
CA ASP A 121 -8.16 1.45 4.01
C ASP A 121 -8.88 1.77 5.34
N LEU A 122 -8.20 2.41 6.29
CA LEU A 122 -8.84 2.95 7.49
C LEU A 122 -9.86 4.03 7.16
N GLY A 123 -9.46 5.05 6.40
CA GLY A 123 -10.31 6.19 6.05
C GLY A 123 -11.58 5.78 5.30
N ILE A 124 -11.45 4.94 4.28
CA ILE A 124 -12.58 4.55 3.43
C ILE A 124 -13.53 3.60 4.16
N ARG A 125 -13.04 2.80 5.12
CA ARG A 125 -13.88 1.87 5.87
C ARG A 125 -14.81 2.51 6.87
N PHE A 126 -14.51 3.72 7.35
CA PHE A 126 -15.48 4.49 8.14
C PHE A 126 -16.78 4.76 7.36
N VAL A 127 -16.68 4.83 6.02
CA VAL A 127 -17.82 5.08 5.12
C VAL A 127 -18.41 3.78 4.59
N ARG A 128 -17.79 2.63 4.89
CA ARG A 128 -18.16 1.33 4.35
C ARG A 128 -19.09 0.57 5.28
N VAL A 129 -20.13 -0.02 4.71
CA VAL A 129 -20.95 -1.01 5.42
C VAL A 129 -20.07 -2.22 5.73
N GLY A 130 -19.92 -2.53 7.01
CA GLY A 130 -19.17 -3.69 7.46
C GLY A 130 -19.64 -4.15 8.82
N GLU A 131 -19.62 -5.46 9.02
CA GLU A 131 -20.03 -6.07 10.28
C GLU A 131 -19.04 -5.70 11.39
N PRO A 132 -19.51 -5.19 12.54
CA PRO A 132 -18.66 -4.94 13.68
C PRO A 132 -18.06 -6.25 14.18
N PHE A 133 -16.76 -6.27 14.46
CA PHE A 133 -16.07 -7.47 14.93
C PHE A 133 -15.79 -7.40 16.43
N LEU A 134 -14.90 -6.49 16.86
CA LEU A 134 -14.48 -6.34 18.24
C LEU A 134 -14.55 -4.86 18.64
N PHE A 135 -15.12 -4.56 19.82
CA PHE A 135 -15.34 -3.19 20.32
C PHE A 135 -16.12 -2.27 19.38
N GLY A 136 -16.98 -2.82 18.51
CA GLY A 136 -17.69 -2.03 17.49
C GLY A 136 -16.82 -1.59 16.30
N MET A 137 -15.53 -1.98 16.28
CA MET A 137 -14.63 -1.75 15.16
C MET A 137 -14.66 -2.93 14.18
N GLN A 138 -14.50 -2.63 12.89
CA GLN A 138 -14.38 -3.65 11.86
C GLN A 138 -13.03 -4.36 12.00
N GLN A 139 -13.00 -5.70 11.83
CA GLN A 139 -11.79 -6.54 11.98
C GLN A 139 -10.57 -5.96 11.28
N ALA A 140 -10.79 -5.42 10.09
CA ALA A 140 -9.71 -4.99 9.26
C ALA A 140 -9.28 -3.51 9.53
N GLN A 141 -10.03 -2.74 10.32
CA GLN A 141 -9.53 -1.48 10.92
C GLN A 141 -8.45 -1.77 11.97
N LEU A 142 -8.65 -2.77 12.83
CA LEU A 142 -7.64 -3.23 13.79
C LEU A 142 -6.35 -3.65 13.08
N ILE A 143 -6.47 -4.43 12.00
CA ILE A 143 -5.31 -4.86 11.18
C ILE A 143 -4.59 -3.64 10.59
N GLY A 144 -5.35 -2.66 10.07
CA GLY A 144 -4.78 -1.42 9.53
C GLY A 144 -3.97 -0.64 10.57
N ILE A 145 -4.50 -0.47 11.79
CA ILE A 145 -3.82 0.22 12.89
C ILE A 145 -2.53 -0.49 13.27
N VAL A 146 -2.56 -1.82 13.43
CA VAL A 146 -1.37 -2.62 13.76
C VAL A 146 -0.30 -2.48 12.68
N ILE A 147 -0.67 -2.57 11.40
CA ILE A 147 0.26 -2.37 10.28
C ILE A 147 0.90 -0.98 10.36
N LEU A 148 0.11 0.05 10.62
CA LEU A 148 0.58 1.43 10.67
C LEU A 148 1.55 1.66 11.84
N LEU A 149 1.22 1.12 13.02
CA LEU A 149 2.07 1.15 14.21
C LEU A 149 3.39 0.39 14.06
N VAL A 150 3.45 -0.62 13.19
CA VAL A 150 4.70 -1.35 12.92
C VAL A 150 5.50 -0.70 11.80
N THR A 151 4.85 -0.34 10.70
CA THR A 151 5.53 0.13 9.49
C THR A 151 6.07 1.55 9.61
N VAL A 152 5.35 2.46 10.29
CA VAL A 152 5.81 3.85 10.44
C VAL A 152 7.08 3.94 11.29
N PRO A 153 7.14 3.37 12.52
CA PRO A 153 8.37 3.39 13.32
C PRO A 153 9.52 2.65 12.64
N TRP A 154 9.22 1.55 11.96
CA TRP A 154 10.26 0.80 11.27
C TRP A 154 10.86 1.59 10.10
N LEU A 155 10.01 2.26 9.32
CA LEU A 155 10.46 3.14 8.24
C LEU A 155 11.28 4.31 8.77
N THR A 156 10.84 4.97 9.86
CA THR A 156 11.58 6.11 10.45
C THR A 156 12.94 5.69 11.00
N ILE A 157 13.02 4.57 11.74
CA ILE A 157 14.28 4.03 12.24
C ILE A 157 15.24 3.70 11.09
N ARG A 158 14.73 3.12 10.00
CA ARG A 158 15.56 2.72 8.86
C ARG A 158 16.06 3.93 8.07
N MET A 159 15.21 4.94 7.87
CA MET A 159 15.63 6.20 7.24
C MET A 159 16.63 6.98 8.10
N TRP A 160 16.45 6.98 9.42
CA TRP A 160 17.37 7.61 10.36
C TRP A 160 18.75 6.94 10.31
N ARG A 161 18.81 5.61 10.41
CA ARG A 161 20.07 4.85 10.31
C ARG A 161 20.81 5.06 8.99
N ALA A 162 20.08 5.15 7.87
CA ALA A 162 20.66 5.42 6.56
C ALA A 162 21.26 6.83 6.45
N ARG A 163 20.58 7.86 7.02
CA ARG A 163 21.10 9.22 7.07
C ARG A 163 22.36 9.32 7.94
N SER A 164 22.34 8.72 9.13
CA SER A 164 23.49 8.74 10.04
C SER A 164 24.73 8.08 9.41
N ALA A 165 24.57 6.99 8.66
CA ALA A 165 25.68 6.35 7.95
C ALA A 165 26.27 7.24 6.85
N THR A 166 25.43 8.01 6.15
CA THR A 166 25.88 8.92 5.08
C THR A 166 26.63 10.12 5.65
N LEU A 167 26.14 10.71 6.75
CA LEU A 167 26.79 11.85 7.40
C LEU A 167 28.16 11.48 8.00
N VAL A 168 28.28 10.26 8.54
CA VAL A 168 29.57 9.75 9.06
C VAL A 168 30.56 9.49 7.93
N SER A 169 30.14 8.97 6.77
CA SER A 169 31.07 8.79 5.65
C SER A 169 31.55 10.13 5.08
N GLU A 170 30.66 11.11 5.01
CA GLU A 170 30.98 12.46 4.53
C GLU A 170 31.99 13.16 5.47
N SER A 171 31.77 13.09 6.79
CA SER A 171 32.72 13.64 7.76
C SER A 171 34.07 12.92 7.75
N LEU A 172 34.11 11.60 7.56
CA LEU A 172 35.37 10.85 7.43
C LEU A 172 36.14 11.21 6.14
N SER A 173 35.43 11.53 5.06
CA SER A 173 36.05 11.97 3.80
C SER A 173 36.60 13.41 3.88
N GLU A 174 35.97 14.28 4.67
CA GLU A 174 36.40 15.66 4.85
C GLU A 174 37.60 15.78 5.81
N VAL A 175 37.70 14.86 6.79
CA VAL A 175 38.83 14.80 7.74
C VAL A 175 40.06 14.09 7.15
N SER A 176 39.89 13.26 6.11
CA SER A 176 41.00 12.66 5.38
C SER A 176 41.62 13.72 4.45
N PRO A 177 42.88 14.15 4.66
CA PRO A 177 43.53 15.04 3.72
C PRO A 177 43.63 14.36 2.35
N PRO A 178 43.56 15.12 1.23
CA PRO A 178 43.71 14.54 -0.10
C PRO A 178 45.01 13.75 -0.14
N GLU A 179 44.92 12.47 -0.47
CA GLU A 179 46.03 11.54 -0.61
C GLU A 179 47.00 12.16 -1.64
N GLN A 180 48.02 12.81 -1.11
CA GLN A 180 48.99 13.54 -1.91
C GLN A 180 49.80 12.49 -2.66
N ASN A 181 49.51 12.39 -3.96
CA ASN A 181 50.10 11.47 -4.93
C ASN A 181 51.61 11.35 -4.68
N ARG A 182 52.03 10.23 -4.07
CA ARG A 182 53.42 9.95 -3.71
C ARG A 182 53.94 8.92 -4.71
N GLY A 183 54.72 9.43 -5.66
CA GLY A 183 55.49 8.65 -6.64
C GLY A 183 54.89 8.73 -8.05
N ASP A 184 55.59 9.11 -9.11
CA ASP A 184 57.02 9.31 -9.35
C ASP A 184 57.24 10.35 -10.47
#